data_AF-A0A925JAL6-F1
#
_entry.id   AF-A0A925JAL6-F1
#
_cell.length_a   1.000
_cell.length_b   1.000
_cell.length_c   1.000
_cell.angle_alpha   90.00
_cell.angle_beta   90.00
_cell.angle_gamma   90.00
#
_symmetry.space_group_name_H-M   'P 1'
#
loop_
_entity.id
_entity.type
_entity.pdbx_description
1 polymer ?
#
loop_
_entity_poly.entity_id
_entity_poly.type
_entity_poly.pdbx_seq_one_letter_code
_entity_poly.pdbx_strand_id
1 'polypeptide(L)'
;MLMRKLLLLVIILSLMSGAVYPAVVDRPTASKFDEFADICCEDEMARLDNFAIELQNNPEARGVIIFYGGRLYPSCYNRNQPRRPRRGEALMRTERMMEYLVRTRGINQTRLVWMNGGYRESWTAELWLLPKGADLPTATPTLQLKDIEFRKGKVRSSDFACME
;
A
#
# COMPACT_ATOMS: atom_id res chain seq x y z
N MET A 1 -9.47 77.75 21.04
CA MET A 1 -9.26 76.57 21.89
C MET A 1 -10.43 75.59 21.71
N LEU A 2 -10.52 74.95 20.55
CA LEU A 2 -11.47 73.91 20.12
C LEU A 2 -11.04 73.64 18.66
N MET A 3 -10.27 72.61 18.31
CA MET A 3 -10.76 71.28 17.97
C MET A 3 -9.54 70.35 17.81
N ARG A 4 -8.70 70.28 18.85
CA ARG A 4 -7.60 69.30 19.01
C ARG A 4 -8.12 67.87 19.28
N LYS A 5 -9.30 67.54 18.75
CA LYS A 5 -10.05 66.29 18.93
C LYS A 5 -10.39 65.58 17.62
N LEU A 6 -9.94 66.10 16.48
CA LEU A 6 -10.17 65.48 15.16
C LEU A 6 -8.92 64.73 14.66
N LEU A 7 -8.23 64.02 15.55
CA LEU A 7 -7.10 63.15 15.17
C LEU A 7 -7.15 61.80 15.90
N LEU A 8 -8.31 61.44 16.46
CA LEU A 8 -8.52 60.21 17.24
C LEU A 8 -9.57 59.27 16.62
N LEU A 9 -9.87 59.44 15.33
CA LEU A 9 -10.87 58.60 14.63
C LEU A 9 -10.31 57.82 13.44
N VAL A 10 -8.98 57.76 13.31
CA VAL A 10 -8.30 56.98 12.24
C VAL A 10 -7.29 55.95 12.80
N ILE A 11 -7.08 55.89 14.12
CA ILE A 11 -6.09 54.98 14.74
C ILE A 11 -6.72 53.69 15.30
N ILE A 12 -8.04 53.50 15.20
CA ILE A 12 -8.73 52.28 15.69
C ILE A 12 -9.25 51.42 14.52
N LEU A 13 -8.73 51.62 13.30
CA LEU A 13 -9.04 50.75 12.16
C LEU A 13 -7.78 50.08 11.59
N SER A 14 -6.83 49.75 12.46
CA SER A 14 -5.64 48.97 12.09
C SER A 14 -5.27 47.91 13.13
N LEU A 15 -6.25 47.38 13.86
CA LEU A 15 -6.10 46.07 14.48
C LEU A 15 -6.33 45.03 13.39
N MET A 16 -5.23 44.75 12.69
CA MET A 16 -5.04 43.59 11.85
C MET A 16 -5.39 42.34 12.67
N SER A 17 -6.67 41.93 12.65
CA SER A 17 -7.02 40.53 12.85
C SER A 17 -6.55 39.77 11.62
N GLY A 18 -5.23 39.63 11.50
CA GLY A 18 -4.65 38.55 10.74
C GLY A 18 -5.02 37.29 11.48
N ALA A 19 -6.18 36.71 11.15
CA ALA A 19 -6.47 35.34 11.53
C ALA A 19 -5.32 34.51 10.93
N VAL A 20 -4.42 34.04 11.80
CA VAL A 20 -3.42 33.04 11.43
C VAL A 20 -4.21 31.76 11.20
N TYR A 21 -4.65 31.56 9.97
CA TYR A 21 -5.17 30.26 9.56
C TYR A 21 -3.99 29.29 9.64
N PRO A 22 -4.09 28.19 10.41
CA PRO A 22 -3.09 27.15 10.29
C PRO A 22 -3.06 26.74 8.82
N ALA A 23 -1.88 26.81 8.21
CA ALA A 23 -1.69 26.26 6.88
C ALA A 23 -2.07 24.78 6.98
N VAL A 24 -3.15 24.39 6.31
CA VAL A 24 -3.46 22.99 6.10
C VAL A 24 -2.31 22.47 5.24
N VAL A 25 -1.36 21.78 5.87
CA VAL A 25 -0.29 21.10 5.15
C VAL A 25 -0.97 19.98 4.39
N ASP A 26 -1.22 20.21 3.11
CA ASP A 26 -1.75 19.20 2.21
C ASP A 26 -0.69 18.09 2.10
N ARG A 27 -0.92 16.98 2.80
CA ARG A 27 -0.01 15.84 2.76
C ARG A 27 -0.24 15.10 1.45
N PRO A 28 0.82 14.75 0.71
CA PRO A 28 0.69 13.83 -0.40
C PRO A 28 -0.08 12.58 0.04
N THR A 29 -0.98 12.10 -0.81
CA THR A 29 -1.76 10.90 -0.52
C THR A 29 -1.13 9.70 -1.21
N ALA A 30 -1.08 8.55 -0.53
CA ALA A 30 -0.69 7.29 -1.15
C ALA A 30 -1.67 6.93 -2.27
N SER A 31 -1.16 6.49 -3.42
CA SER A 31 -1.99 6.10 -4.56
C SER A 31 -1.86 4.60 -4.83
N LYS A 32 -3.00 3.95 -5.10
CA LYS A 32 -3.00 2.55 -5.53
C LYS A 32 -2.49 2.52 -6.97
N PHE A 33 -1.37 1.84 -7.16
CA PHE A 33 -0.74 1.66 -8.47
C PHE A 33 -1.41 0.51 -9.22
N ASP A 34 -1.60 -0.63 -8.55
CA ASP A 34 -2.20 -1.81 -9.16
C ASP A 34 -2.93 -2.70 -8.14
N GLU A 35 -3.82 -3.53 -8.63
CA GLU A 35 -4.53 -4.57 -7.89
C GLU A 35 -4.71 -5.82 -8.75
N PHE A 36 -4.38 -6.99 -8.18
CA PHE A 36 -4.58 -8.27 -8.86
C PHE A 36 -4.94 -9.38 -7.89
N ALA A 37 -5.63 -10.39 -8.44
CA ALA A 37 -6.02 -11.59 -7.72
C ALA A 37 -4.89 -12.63 -7.67
N ASP A 38 -5.22 -13.91 -7.46
CA ASP A 38 -4.26 -14.99 -7.68
C ASP A 38 -4.00 -15.17 -9.19
N ILE A 39 -2.80 -14.80 -9.63
CA ILE A 39 -2.37 -14.84 -11.04
C ILE A 39 -1.15 -15.74 -11.21
N CYS A 40 -0.81 -16.05 -12.47
CA CYS A 40 0.38 -16.83 -12.79
C CYS A 40 1.65 -16.04 -12.46
N CYS A 41 2.74 -16.75 -12.17
CA CYS A 41 4.03 -16.14 -11.85
C CYS A 41 4.51 -15.14 -12.90
N GLU A 42 4.40 -15.48 -14.19
CA GLU A 42 4.81 -14.59 -15.29
C GLU A 42 4.03 -13.28 -15.29
N ASP A 43 2.71 -13.33 -15.10
CA ASP A 43 1.86 -12.14 -15.02
C ASP A 43 2.18 -11.30 -13.77
N GLU A 44 2.47 -11.96 -12.65
CA GLU A 44 2.84 -11.27 -11.41
C GLU A 44 4.19 -10.57 -11.55
N MET A 45 5.19 -11.24 -12.10
CA MET A 45 6.51 -10.66 -12.36
C MET A 45 6.40 -9.46 -13.30
N ALA A 46 5.61 -9.54 -14.36
CA ALA A 46 5.37 -8.42 -15.26
C ALA A 46 4.72 -7.21 -14.56
N ARG A 47 3.79 -7.45 -13.63
CA ARG A 47 3.18 -6.37 -12.82
C ARG A 47 4.17 -5.77 -11.82
N LEU A 48 5.00 -6.60 -11.19
CA LEU A 48 6.07 -6.14 -10.31
C LEU A 48 7.16 -5.38 -11.08
N ASP A 49 7.43 -5.73 -12.33
CA ASP A 49 8.36 -4.99 -13.20
C ASP A 49 7.88 -3.58 -13.46
N ASN A 50 6.59 -3.43 -13.80
CA ASN A 50 5.96 -2.11 -13.98
C ASN A 50 5.98 -1.31 -12.69
N PHE A 51 5.73 -1.95 -11.55
CA PHE A 51 5.81 -1.28 -10.25
C PHE A 51 7.24 -0.84 -9.90
N ALA A 52 8.24 -1.67 -10.21
CA ALA A 52 9.64 -1.32 -10.03
C ALA A 52 10.05 -0.12 -10.91
N ILE A 53 9.58 -0.05 -12.15
CA ILE A 53 9.79 1.09 -13.05
C ILE A 53 9.25 2.37 -12.38
N GLU A 54 8.03 2.34 -11.83
CA GLU A 54 7.50 3.54 -11.18
C GLU A 54 8.23 3.95 -9.91
N LEU A 55 8.72 2.97 -9.13
CA LEU A 55 9.58 3.27 -7.99
C LEU A 55 10.93 3.85 -8.42
N GLN A 56 11.45 3.49 -9.58
CA GLN A 56 12.69 4.08 -10.12
C GLN A 56 12.46 5.51 -10.61
N ASN A 57 11.33 5.78 -11.27
CA ASN A 57 10.94 7.12 -11.69
C ASN A 57 10.64 8.07 -10.52
N ASN A 58 10.22 7.52 -9.38
CA ASN A 58 9.87 8.27 -8.17
C ASN A 58 10.80 7.92 -7.00
N PRO A 59 12.07 8.39 -6.99
CA PRO A 59 13.09 7.93 -6.04
C PRO A 59 12.79 8.25 -4.57
N GLU A 60 12.00 9.29 -4.30
CA GLU A 60 11.56 9.63 -2.94
C GLU A 60 10.32 8.85 -2.47
N ALA A 61 9.63 8.15 -3.38
CA ALA A 61 8.49 7.31 -3.03
C ALA A 61 8.95 5.98 -2.42
N ARG A 62 8.11 5.39 -1.60
CA ARG A 62 8.22 4.00 -1.15
C ARG A 62 7.16 3.16 -1.85
N GLY A 63 7.46 1.88 -2.06
CA GLY A 63 6.48 0.91 -2.51
C GLY A 63 5.84 0.22 -1.32
N VAL A 64 4.50 0.11 -1.31
CA VAL A 64 3.79 -0.68 -0.30
C VAL A 64 3.08 -1.83 -0.98
N ILE A 65 3.27 -3.05 -0.46
CA ILE A 65 2.56 -4.25 -0.89
C ILE A 65 1.61 -4.65 0.23
N ILE A 66 0.31 -4.61 -0.03
CA ILE A 66 -0.70 -5.18 0.85
C ILE A 66 -1.18 -6.48 0.23
N PHE A 67 -1.17 -7.56 1.00
CA PHE A 67 -1.65 -8.84 0.51
C PHE A 67 -2.75 -9.40 1.41
N TYR A 68 -3.86 -9.78 0.79
CA TYR A 68 -5.06 -10.30 1.41
C TYR A 68 -5.18 -11.80 1.09
N GLY A 69 -5.36 -12.63 2.11
CA GLY A 69 -5.71 -14.04 1.92
C GLY A 69 -7.17 -14.19 1.48
N GLY A 70 -7.48 -15.21 0.68
CA GLY A 70 -8.84 -15.55 0.28
C GLY A 70 -9.32 -16.89 0.82
N ARG A 71 -10.62 -17.19 0.68
CA ARG A 71 -11.22 -18.48 1.09
C ARG A 71 -10.64 -19.65 0.30
N LEU A 72 -10.52 -19.46 -1.00
CA LEU A 72 -10.02 -20.41 -1.97
C LEU A 72 -9.20 -19.66 -3.03
N TYR A 73 -8.18 -20.32 -3.57
CA TYR A 73 -7.50 -19.84 -4.76
C TYR A 73 -7.28 -20.97 -5.77
N PRO A 74 -7.55 -20.72 -7.07
CA PRO A 74 -7.16 -21.63 -8.12
C PRO A 74 -5.65 -21.50 -8.36
N SER A 75 -4.87 -22.55 -8.12
CA SER A 75 -3.46 -22.51 -8.49
C SER A 75 -3.34 -22.31 -10.00
N CYS A 76 -2.39 -21.48 -10.44
CA CYS A 76 -2.05 -21.31 -11.86
C CYS A 76 -1.82 -22.64 -12.60
N TYR A 77 -1.29 -23.64 -11.90
CA TYR A 77 -1.04 -24.99 -12.44
C TYR A 77 -2.24 -25.93 -12.38
N ASN A 78 -3.27 -25.62 -11.57
CA ASN A 78 -4.46 -26.45 -11.44
C ASN A 78 -5.69 -25.59 -11.08
N ARG A 79 -6.24 -24.93 -12.10
CA ARG A 79 -7.42 -24.05 -11.96
C ARG A 79 -8.70 -24.82 -11.58
N ASN A 80 -8.76 -26.11 -11.91
CA ASN A 80 -9.94 -26.95 -11.67
C ASN A 80 -10.02 -27.50 -10.24
N GLN A 81 -9.01 -27.25 -9.39
CA GLN A 81 -9.00 -27.70 -8.00
C GLN A 81 -8.55 -26.56 -7.06
N PRO A 82 -9.46 -25.60 -6.76
CA PRO A 82 -9.17 -24.53 -5.82
C PRO A 82 -8.76 -25.06 -4.45
N ARG A 83 -7.78 -24.40 -3.82
CA ARG A 83 -7.24 -24.82 -2.52
C ARG A 83 -7.56 -23.80 -1.45
N ARG A 84 -7.83 -24.31 -0.25
CA ARG A 84 -7.91 -23.51 0.97
C ARG A 84 -6.56 -22.92 1.35
N PRO A 85 -6.52 -21.74 2.00
CA PRO A 85 -5.29 -21.16 2.54
C PRO A 85 -4.63 -22.08 3.58
N ARG A 86 -3.32 -21.96 3.70
CA ARG A 86 -2.57 -22.33 4.90
C ARG A 86 -2.28 -21.08 5.74
N ARG A 87 -2.10 -21.27 7.04
CA ARG A 87 -1.70 -20.17 7.94
C ARG A 87 -0.35 -19.62 7.52
N GLY A 88 -0.25 -18.30 7.36
CA GLY A 88 0.97 -17.61 6.93
C GLY A 88 1.23 -17.62 5.42
N GLU A 89 0.34 -18.21 4.61
CA GLU A 89 0.55 -18.31 3.16
C GLU A 89 0.51 -16.95 2.45
N ALA A 90 -0.38 -16.05 2.88
CA ALA A 90 -0.42 -14.66 2.42
C ALA A 90 0.89 -13.91 2.69
N LEU A 91 1.48 -14.11 3.88
CA LEU A 91 2.75 -13.50 4.25
C LEU A 91 3.89 -14.00 3.35
N MET A 92 3.97 -15.32 3.11
CA MET A 92 5.00 -15.90 2.24
C MET A 92 4.90 -15.43 0.79
N ARG A 93 3.69 -15.25 0.27
CA ARG A 93 3.53 -14.63 -1.05
C ARG A 93 3.99 -13.19 -1.06
N THR A 94 3.75 -12.45 0.02
CA THR A 94 4.23 -11.08 0.16
C THR A 94 5.75 -11.01 0.18
N GLU A 95 6.40 -11.86 0.98
CA GLU A 95 7.86 -11.94 1.05
C GLU A 95 8.48 -12.30 -0.29
N ARG A 96 7.87 -13.20 -1.07
CA ARG A 96 8.34 -13.53 -2.41
C ARG A 96 8.30 -12.33 -3.37
N MET A 97 7.20 -11.56 -3.38
CA MET A 97 7.11 -10.36 -4.23
C MET A 97 8.15 -9.32 -3.81
N MET A 98 8.38 -9.16 -2.50
CA MET A 98 9.43 -8.30 -1.97
C MET A 98 10.82 -8.78 -2.41
N GLU A 99 11.09 -10.08 -2.34
CA GLU A 99 12.36 -10.67 -2.77
C GLU A 99 12.61 -10.43 -4.27
N TYR A 100 11.60 -10.58 -5.12
CA TYR A 100 11.71 -10.28 -6.56
C TYR A 100 12.07 -8.81 -6.80
N LEU A 101 11.36 -7.87 -6.17
CA LEU A 101 11.66 -6.44 -6.31
C LEU A 101 13.06 -6.07 -5.85
N VAL A 102 13.55 -6.70 -4.78
CA VAL A 102 14.88 -6.43 -4.23
C VAL A 102 15.98 -7.10 -5.07
N ARG A 103 15.89 -8.41 -5.28
CA ARG A 103 16.96 -9.21 -5.90
C ARG A 103 16.99 -9.10 -7.41
N THR A 104 15.83 -9.10 -8.05
CA THR A 104 15.72 -9.10 -9.51
C THR A 104 15.64 -7.68 -10.07
N ARG A 105 14.91 -6.77 -9.39
CA ARG A 105 14.71 -5.38 -9.85
C ARG A 105 15.58 -4.33 -9.15
N GLY A 106 16.39 -4.75 -8.17
CA GLY A 106 17.38 -3.88 -7.52
C GLY A 106 16.77 -2.76 -6.68
N ILE A 107 15.49 -2.86 -6.29
CA ILE A 107 14.87 -1.86 -5.41
C ILE A 107 15.47 -2.00 -4.01
N ASN A 108 15.95 -0.90 -3.45
CA ASN A 108 16.47 -0.90 -2.09
C ASN A 108 15.36 -1.34 -1.11
N GLN A 109 15.62 -2.39 -0.31
CA GLN A 109 14.65 -2.95 0.63
C GLN A 109 14.04 -1.92 1.59
N THR A 110 14.78 -0.88 1.97
CA THR A 110 14.27 0.20 2.85
C THR A 110 13.15 1.02 2.20
N ARG A 111 13.09 1.03 0.86
CA ARG A 111 12.04 1.69 0.07
C ARG A 111 10.79 0.83 -0.08
N LEU A 112 10.78 -0.38 0.44
CA LEU A 112 9.62 -1.26 0.38
C LEU A 112 9.02 -1.45 1.77
N VAL A 113 7.69 -1.55 1.81
CA VAL A 113 6.89 -1.87 3.00
C VAL A 113 5.94 -2.99 2.62
N TRP A 114 5.85 -4.01 3.46
CA TRP A 114 4.80 -5.01 3.34
C TRP A 114 3.79 -4.86 4.46
N MET A 115 2.52 -5.14 4.15
CA MET A 115 1.42 -5.08 5.10
C MET A 115 0.55 -6.33 4.97
N ASN A 116 0.18 -6.92 6.10
CA ASN A 116 -0.83 -7.96 6.13
C ASN A 116 -2.21 -7.32 5.94
N GLY A 117 -2.86 -7.60 4.81
CA GLY A 117 -4.18 -7.07 4.50
C GLY A 117 -5.33 -7.71 5.27
N GLY A 118 -5.08 -8.84 5.95
CA GLY A 118 -6.13 -9.70 6.49
C GLY A 118 -6.72 -10.60 5.41
N TYR A 119 -8.04 -10.71 5.35
CA TYR A 119 -8.72 -11.62 4.43
C TYR A 119 -9.82 -10.92 3.63
N ARG A 120 -9.97 -11.37 2.38
CA ARG A 120 -11.07 -11.04 1.47
C ARG A 120 -11.68 -12.34 0.92
N GLU A 121 -12.73 -12.24 0.11
CA GLU A 121 -13.32 -13.41 -0.56
C GLU A 121 -12.29 -14.12 -1.46
N SER A 122 -11.64 -13.34 -2.32
CA SER A 122 -10.56 -13.78 -3.19
C SER A 122 -9.20 -13.33 -2.65
N TRP A 123 -8.16 -14.04 -3.04
CA TRP A 123 -6.78 -13.61 -2.81
C TRP A 123 -6.53 -12.32 -3.59
N THR A 124 -5.86 -11.35 -2.99
CA THR A 124 -5.63 -10.06 -3.63
C THR A 124 -4.31 -9.46 -3.18
N ALA A 125 -3.52 -8.96 -4.13
CA ALA A 125 -2.41 -8.07 -3.90
C ALA A 125 -2.82 -6.65 -4.29
N GLU A 126 -2.45 -5.67 -3.47
CA GLU A 126 -2.48 -4.26 -3.82
C GLU A 126 -1.06 -3.71 -3.79
N LEU A 127 -0.67 -3.03 -4.87
CA LEU A 127 0.58 -2.30 -4.98
C LEU A 127 0.28 -0.82 -4.86
N TRP A 128 0.99 -0.13 -3.98
CA TRP A 128 0.79 1.29 -3.70
C TRP A 128 2.08 2.07 -3.84
N LEU A 129 1.98 3.26 -4.42
CA LEU A 129 3.02 4.27 -4.36
C LEU A 129 2.76 5.16 -3.14
N LEU A 130 3.77 5.26 -2.28
CA LEU A 130 3.73 6.05 -1.05
C LEU A 130 4.71 7.21 -1.18
N PRO A 131 4.26 8.43 -1.55
CA PRO A 131 5.11 9.60 -1.58
C PRO A 131 5.68 9.92 -0.19
N LYS A 132 6.80 10.65 -0.16
CA LYS A 132 7.41 11.10 1.08
C LYS A 132 6.43 11.97 1.88
N GLY A 133 6.23 11.63 3.15
CA GLY A 133 5.32 12.35 4.04
C GLY A 133 3.84 11.94 3.94
N ALA A 134 3.50 11.02 3.03
CA ALA A 134 2.17 10.41 2.98
C ALA A 134 1.97 9.40 4.11
N ASP A 135 0.73 9.26 4.56
CA ASP A 135 0.33 8.21 5.49
C ASP A 135 0.20 6.86 4.77
N LEU A 136 0.44 5.75 5.48
CA LEU A 136 0.33 4.40 4.91
C LEU A 136 -1.11 4.12 4.46
N PRO A 137 -1.31 3.38 3.34
CA PRO A 137 -2.63 2.94 2.95
C PRO A 137 -3.26 2.07 4.05
N THR A 138 -4.57 2.19 4.23
CA THR A 138 -5.31 1.38 5.20
C THR A 138 -5.75 0.07 4.54
N ALA A 139 -5.43 -1.06 5.18
CA ALA A 139 -5.90 -2.35 4.72
C ALA A 139 -7.44 -2.43 4.82
N THR A 140 -8.07 -3.01 3.80
CA THR A 140 -9.53 -3.15 3.71
C THR A 140 -9.94 -4.63 3.61
N PRO A 141 -9.77 -5.42 4.68
CA PRO A 141 -10.27 -6.79 4.74
C PRO A 141 -11.80 -6.80 4.70
N THR A 142 -12.38 -7.80 4.03
CA THR A 142 -13.83 -8.03 4.03
C THR A 142 -14.23 -9.26 4.84
N LEU A 143 -13.27 -10.05 5.29
CA LEU A 143 -13.48 -11.25 6.09
C LEU A 143 -12.67 -11.22 7.39
N GLN A 144 -13.21 -11.87 8.42
CA GLN A 144 -12.51 -12.11 9.68
C GLN A 144 -11.77 -13.45 9.62
N LEU A 145 -10.75 -13.61 10.46
CA LEU A 145 -9.98 -14.85 10.56
C LEU A 145 -10.84 -16.09 10.83
N LYS A 146 -11.92 -15.92 11.61
CA LYS A 146 -12.88 -17.00 11.94
C LYS A 146 -13.67 -17.50 10.73
N ASP A 147 -13.77 -16.69 9.67
CA ASP A 147 -14.51 -17.03 8.46
C ASP A 147 -13.66 -17.87 7.49
N ILE A 148 -12.41 -18.14 7.83
CA ILE A 148 -11.42 -18.80 6.97
C ILE A 148 -11.17 -20.23 7.43
N GLU A 149 -11.47 -21.18 6.55
CA GLU A 149 -11.12 -22.58 6.74
C GLU A 149 -9.71 -22.85 6.20
N PHE A 150 -8.76 -23.12 7.11
CA PHE A 150 -7.39 -23.44 6.73
C PHE A 150 -7.21 -24.93 6.44
N ARG A 151 -6.44 -25.26 5.40
CA ARG A 151 -5.94 -26.62 5.22
C ARG A 151 -4.70 -26.86 6.09
N LYS A 152 -4.46 -28.13 6.42
CA LYS A 152 -3.28 -28.56 7.18
C LYS A 152 -2.00 -28.37 6.37
N GLY A 153 -0.87 -28.29 7.08
CA GLY A 153 0.47 -28.23 6.50
C GLY A 153 1.18 -26.90 6.79
N LYS A 154 2.51 -26.97 6.92
CA LYS A 154 3.35 -25.77 7.02
C LYS A 154 3.53 -25.16 5.64
N VAL A 155 3.67 -23.84 5.62
CA VAL A 155 4.02 -23.09 4.42
C VAL A 155 5.54 -23.12 4.25
N ARG A 156 6.03 -23.39 3.04
CA ARG A 156 7.46 -23.35 2.70
C ARG A 156 7.67 -22.32 1.59
N SER A 157 8.81 -21.63 1.59
CA SER A 157 9.17 -20.68 0.53
C SER A 157 9.17 -21.35 -0.86
N SER A 158 9.66 -22.59 -0.93
CA SER A 158 9.68 -23.41 -2.14
C SER A 158 8.29 -23.66 -2.75
N ASP A 159 7.22 -23.56 -1.96
CA ASP A 159 5.86 -23.79 -2.47
C ASP A 159 5.35 -22.66 -3.37
N PHE A 160 6.04 -21.52 -3.37
CA PHE A 160 5.68 -20.33 -4.15
C PHE A 160 6.78 -19.88 -5.08
N ALA A 161 7.91 -20.59 -5.14
CA ALA A 161 8.98 -20.26 -6.07
C ALA A 161 8.40 -20.21 -7.49
N CYS A 162 8.50 -19.05 -8.12
CA CYS A 162 8.31 -18.97 -9.55
C CYS A 162 9.51 -19.68 -10.17
N MET A 163 9.25 -20.68 -11.02
CA MET A 163 10.33 -21.35 -11.75
C MET A 163 10.99 -20.30 -12.64
N GLU A 164 12.22 -19.92 -12.31
CA GLU A 164 13.14 -19.22 -13.22
C GLU A 164 13.85 -20.25 -14.09
#